data_AF-A0A6B3STL8-F1
#
_entry.id   AF-A0A6B3STL8-F1
#
_cell.length_a   1.000
_cell.length_b   1.000
_cell.length_c   1.000
_cell.angle_alpha   90.00
_cell.angle_beta   90.00
_cell.angle_gamma   90.00
#
_symmetry.space_group_name_H-M   'P 1'
#
loop_
_entity.id
_entity.type
_entity.pdbx_description
1 polymer ?
#
loop_
_entity_poly.entity_id
_entity_poly.type
_entity_poly.pdbx_seq_one_letter_code
_entity_poly.pdbx_strand_id
1 'polypeptide(L)'
;MRLIIALSGLAAASCLLAPPTACAQMQALDDSELALTSGQGLLELTNSSANGFDFSRISLGADVALNANFRNMRWGEYSYPARNGSGADIDIAALQFGRSDGTAAQRVVQITNPYFEVVYRNGGNAATREIVGMRFGFDSIAGDIGLKLNTLSGSMLIDGGAAGTLDSRGDPGGGKRWDGACTGTCLNFNQVGAIRAGDANGPSRDFWMAVLKTPVQFAAPNPAMPLPDVAQAGFWMNWRDRLTALNATGALPPNLLAGVAAAK
;
A
#
# COMPACT_ATOMS: atom_id res chain seq x y z
N MET A 1 40.68 -55.07 -8.34
CA MET A 1 41.40 -56.26 -7.83
C MET A 1 41.22 -56.32 -6.33
N ARG A 2 40.34 -57.25 -5.89
CA ARG A 2 40.25 -57.89 -4.56
C ARG A 2 39.91 -56.95 -3.36
N LEU A 3 39.05 -57.30 -2.41
CA LEU A 3 38.64 -58.63 -1.95
C LEU A 3 37.30 -58.55 -1.19
N ILE A 4 36.43 -59.53 -1.49
CA ILE A 4 35.23 -59.94 -0.76
C ILE A 4 35.64 -60.91 0.36
N ILE A 5 35.09 -60.79 1.57
CA ILE A 5 35.01 -61.85 2.60
C ILE A 5 33.64 -61.64 3.32
N ALA A 6 32.56 -62.34 2.96
CA ALA A 6 32.08 -63.64 3.46
C ALA A 6 31.86 -63.66 5.00
N LEU A 7 30.64 -63.46 5.53
CA LEU A 7 29.48 -64.36 5.70
C LEU A 7 29.60 -65.37 6.87
N SER A 8 28.50 -65.44 7.65
CA SER A 8 28.09 -66.44 8.67
C SER A 8 28.62 -66.22 10.10
N GLY A 9 27.84 -66.21 11.17
CA GLY A 9 26.40 -66.35 11.41
C GLY A 9 26.21 -66.77 12.87
N LEU A 10 25.25 -66.20 13.62
CA LEU A 10 24.48 -66.94 14.64
C LEU A 10 23.32 -66.09 15.17
N ALA A 11 22.15 -66.71 15.13
CA ALA A 11 20.90 -66.27 15.71
C ALA A 11 20.97 -66.20 17.24
N ALA A 12 20.38 -65.16 17.84
CA ALA A 12 19.52 -65.23 19.04
C ALA A 12 19.35 -63.83 19.65
N ALA A 13 18.25 -63.14 19.32
CA ALA A 13 17.54 -62.21 20.22
C ALA A 13 16.29 -61.67 19.51
N SER A 14 15.40 -62.59 19.13
CA SER A 14 14.06 -62.27 18.68
C SER A 14 13.18 -61.95 19.89
N CYS A 15 13.26 -60.73 20.43
CA CYS A 15 12.25 -60.17 21.34
C CYS A 15 12.55 -58.69 21.57
N LEU A 16 11.51 -57.84 21.46
CA LEU A 16 11.49 -56.37 21.69
C LEU A 16 11.62 -55.50 20.42
N LEU A 17 10.92 -55.88 19.34
CA LEU A 17 10.34 -54.92 18.41
C LEU A 17 8.94 -54.56 18.92
N ALA A 18 8.86 -53.61 19.84
CA ALA A 18 7.62 -52.90 20.14
C ALA A 18 7.82 -51.44 19.68
N PRO A 19 7.06 -50.91 18.71
CA PRO A 19 7.09 -49.49 18.42
C PRO A 19 6.64 -48.74 19.68
N PRO A 20 7.33 -47.67 20.12
CA PRO A 20 6.73 -46.78 21.10
C PRO A 20 5.49 -46.17 20.45
N THR A 21 4.31 -46.56 20.92
CA THR A 21 3.09 -45.83 20.66
C THR A 21 3.27 -44.45 21.30
N ALA A 22 3.69 -43.48 20.50
CA ALA A 22 3.64 -42.08 20.88
C ALA A 22 2.16 -41.69 20.99
N CYS A 23 1.61 -41.82 22.19
CA CYS A 23 0.35 -41.20 22.56
C CYS A 23 0.59 -39.69 22.65
N ALA A 24 0.53 -38.99 21.52
CA ALA A 24 0.47 -37.54 21.51
C ALA A 24 -0.92 -37.13 22.03
N GLN A 25 -1.04 -36.97 23.34
CA GLN A 25 -2.22 -36.39 23.95
C GLN A 25 -2.07 -34.87 23.93
N MET A 26 -3.05 -34.15 23.36
CA MET A 26 -3.09 -32.69 23.49
C MET A 26 -3.20 -32.34 24.97
N GLN A 27 -2.18 -31.69 25.52
CA GLN A 27 -2.25 -31.05 26.82
C GLN A 27 -2.63 -29.58 26.62
N ALA A 28 -3.60 -29.10 27.38
CA ALA A 28 -3.93 -27.70 27.42
C ALA A 28 -2.74 -26.95 28.05
N LEU A 29 -2.28 -25.89 27.38
CA LEU A 29 -1.23 -25.01 27.90
C LEU A 29 -1.81 -24.22 29.08
N ASP A 30 -1.05 -24.14 30.18
CA ASP A 30 -1.35 -23.27 31.31
C ASP A 30 -1.09 -21.80 30.96
N ASP A 31 -1.66 -20.85 31.70
CA ASP A 31 -1.52 -19.40 31.47
C ASP A 31 -0.05 -18.94 31.48
N SER A 32 0.81 -19.62 32.25
CA SER A 32 2.25 -19.36 32.28
C SER A 32 2.99 -19.83 31.02
N GLU A 33 2.54 -20.91 30.40
CA GLU A 33 3.04 -21.44 29.13
C GLU A 33 2.44 -20.71 27.92
N LEU A 34 1.18 -20.28 28.03
CA LEU A 34 0.54 -19.34 27.10
C LEU A 34 1.28 -18.00 27.06
N ALA A 35 1.74 -17.49 28.20
CA ALA A 35 2.55 -16.27 28.27
C ALA A 35 3.96 -16.44 27.66
N LEU A 36 4.50 -17.66 27.65
CA LEU A 36 5.77 -18.01 27.00
C LEU A 36 5.59 -18.36 25.51
N THR A 37 4.37 -18.64 25.08
CA THR A 37 4.02 -18.87 23.68
C THR A 37 3.89 -17.54 22.97
N SER A 38 5.02 -17.02 22.47
CA SER A 38 5.00 -15.95 21.46
C SER A 38 4.52 -16.56 20.14
N GLY A 39 3.22 -16.48 19.87
CA GLY A 39 2.74 -16.61 18.51
C GLY A 39 3.40 -15.50 17.68
N GLN A 40 4.05 -15.86 16.57
CA GLN A 40 4.48 -14.87 15.57
C GLN A 40 3.20 -14.22 15.04
N GLY A 41 2.78 -13.13 15.69
CA GLY A 41 1.66 -12.34 15.22
C GLY A 41 1.97 -11.92 13.79
N LEU A 42 1.02 -12.13 12.89
CA LEU A 42 1.01 -11.73 11.48
C LEU A 42 1.36 -10.24 11.26
N LEU A 43 1.48 -9.46 12.34
CA LEU A 43 1.75 -8.03 12.38
C LEU A 43 3.21 -7.76 12.72
N GLU A 44 3.93 -7.11 11.81
CA GLU A 44 5.29 -6.63 12.05
C GLU A 44 5.25 -5.18 12.57
N LEU A 45 5.85 -4.93 13.74
CA LEU A 45 5.99 -3.58 14.29
C LEU A 45 7.41 -3.07 14.08
N THR A 46 7.55 -1.96 13.34
CA THR A 46 8.83 -1.27 13.13
C THR A 46 8.76 0.15 13.68
N ASN A 47 9.81 0.55 14.42
CA ASN A 47 9.94 1.90 14.94
C ASN A 47 11.12 2.61 14.28
N SER A 48 10.94 3.87 13.91
CA SER A 48 12.01 4.70 13.35
C SER A 48 11.88 6.13 13.86
N SER A 49 12.95 6.92 13.71
CA SER A 49 12.92 8.34 14.04
C SER A 49 13.60 9.13 12.93
N ALA A 50 13.02 10.27 12.55
CA ALA A 50 13.56 11.17 11.54
C ALA A 50 13.02 12.59 11.74
N ASN A 51 13.88 13.59 11.56
CA ASN A 51 13.50 15.01 11.55
C ASN A 51 12.67 15.46 12.77
N GLY A 52 12.97 14.93 13.96
CA GLY A 52 12.26 15.26 15.20
C GLY A 52 10.90 14.56 15.38
N PHE A 53 10.58 13.59 14.52
CA PHE A 53 9.42 12.72 14.64
C PHE A 53 9.83 11.28 14.90
N ASP A 54 9.03 10.58 15.70
CA ASP A 54 9.08 9.15 15.91
C ASP A 54 7.94 8.50 15.11
N PHE A 55 8.18 7.33 14.54
CA PHE A 55 7.24 6.60 13.69
C PHE A 55 7.08 5.19 14.23
N SER A 56 5.83 4.72 14.34
CA SER A 56 5.52 3.31 14.64
C SER A 56 4.66 2.75 13.50
N ARG A 57 5.23 1.82 12.73
CA ARG A 57 4.56 1.15 11.61
C ARG A 57 4.16 -0.27 11.99
N ILE A 58 2.91 -0.60 11.76
CA ILE A 58 2.33 -1.94 11.86
C ILE A 58 2.05 -2.42 10.43
N SER A 59 2.81 -3.42 9.98
CA SER A 59 2.67 -4.06 8.67
C SER A 59 1.92 -5.38 8.80
N LEU A 60 1.03 -5.70 7.85
CA LEU A 60 0.15 -6.88 7.92
C LEU A 60 0.77 -8.17 7.37
N GLY A 61 1.93 -8.12 6.71
CA GLY A 61 2.59 -9.30 6.14
C GLY A 61 1.74 -10.06 5.11
N ALA A 62 0.77 -9.39 4.48
CA ALA A 62 -0.25 -10.01 3.64
C ALA A 62 -0.15 -9.58 2.17
N ASP A 63 -0.45 -10.50 1.26
CA ASP A 63 -0.72 -10.20 -0.15
C ASP A 63 -2.23 -10.20 -0.41
N VAL A 64 -2.73 -9.12 -0.99
CA VAL A 64 -4.16 -8.86 -1.21
C VAL A 64 -4.43 -8.71 -2.70
N ALA A 65 -5.32 -9.55 -3.23
CA ALA A 65 -5.94 -9.35 -4.53
C ALA A 65 -7.26 -8.60 -4.34
N LEU A 66 -7.32 -7.34 -4.78
CA LEU A 66 -8.46 -6.46 -4.55
C LEU A 66 -9.24 -6.19 -5.86
N ASN A 67 -10.54 -6.47 -5.84
CA ASN A 67 -11.50 -5.85 -6.76
C ASN A 67 -12.49 -5.03 -5.93
N ALA A 68 -12.50 -3.72 -6.12
CA ALA A 68 -13.39 -2.83 -5.37
C ALA A 68 -13.73 -1.59 -6.20
N ASN A 69 -14.89 -1.01 -5.91
CA ASN A 69 -15.34 0.26 -6.46
C ASN A 69 -15.66 1.22 -5.33
N PHE A 70 -14.99 2.37 -5.31
CA PHE A 70 -15.30 3.48 -4.42
C PHE A 70 -15.75 4.67 -5.26
N ARG A 71 -16.74 5.41 -4.76
CA ARG A 71 -17.29 6.60 -5.41
C ARG A 71 -17.50 7.71 -4.40
N ASN A 72 -17.39 8.96 -4.85
CA ASN A 72 -17.70 10.15 -4.06
C ASN A 72 -16.91 10.20 -2.73
N MET A 73 -15.62 9.88 -2.76
CA MET A 73 -14.77 9.97 -1.58
C MET A 73 -14.32 11.42 -1.41
N ARG A 74 -14.62 12.01 -0.25
CA ARG A 74 -14.28 13.40 0.06
C ARG A 74 -13.74 13.49 1.48
N TRP A 75 -12.48 13.90 1.62
CA TRP A 75 -11.77 13.95 2.90
C TRP A 75 -11.03 15.28 3.08
N GLY A 76 -10.99 15.78 4.31
CA GLY A 76 -10.29 17.03 4.64
C GLY A 76 -11.01 18.28 4.13
N GLU A 77 -12.33 18.33 4.30
CA GLU A 77 -13.11 19.54 4.05
C GLU A 77 -13.00 20.51 5.23
N TYR A 78 -12.39 21.66 4.98
CA TYR A 78 -12.21 22.75 5.94
C TYR A 78 -11.89 24.04 5.19
N SER A 79 -11.97 25.20 5.84
CA SER A 79 -11.63 26.48 5.21
C SER A 79 -10.14 26.57 4.85
N TYR A 80 -9.83 26.76 3.57
CA TYR A 80 -8.46 26.98 3.09
C TYR A 80 -8.44 28.13 2.09
N PRO A 81 -8.06 29.36 2.49
CA PRO A 81 -8.25 30.56 1.68
C PRO A 81 -7.70 30.50 0.26
N ALA A 82 -6.52 29.90 0.06
CA ALA A 82 -5.87 29.86 -1.25
C ALA A 82 -6.64 29.05 -2.30
N ARG A 83 -7.42 28.03 -1.88
CA ARG A 83 -8.16 27.10 -2.77
C ARG A 83 -9.47 26.63 -2.16
N ASN A 84 -10.22 27.56 -1.57
CA ASN A 84 -11.44 27.20 -0.84
C ASN A 84 -12.50 26.60 -1.78
N GLY A 85 -12.54 27.05 -3.03
CA GLY A 85 -13.47 26.56 -4.05
C GLY A 85 -13.23 25.10 -4.50
N SER A 86 -12.02 24.58 -4.32
CA SER A 86 -11.69 23.17 -4.60
C SER A 86 -12.32 22.22 -3.56
N GLY A 87 -12.77 22.76 -2.42
CA GLY A 87 -13.52 22.00 -1.42
C GLY A 87 -12.63 21.24 -0.45
N ALA A 88 -12.41 19.96 -0.71
CA ALA A 88 -11.73 19.07 0.22
C ALA A 88 -10.26 18.87 -0.13
N ASP A 89 -9.47 18.36 0.81
CA ASP A 89 -8.09 17.97 0.56
C ASP A 89 -7.99 16.87 -0.48
N ILE A 90 -8.84 15.84 -0.38
CA ILE A 90 -8.89 14.75 -1.34
C ILE A 90 -10.35 14.58 -1.76
N ASP A 91 -10.62 14.77 -3.06
CA ASP A 91 -11.92 14.58 -3.67
C ASP A 91 -11.77 13.66 -4.90
N ILE A 92 -12.23 12.43 -4.75
CA ILE A 92 -12.14 11.36 -5.75
C ILE A 92 -13.57 10.95 -6.13
N ALA A 93 -13.95 11.30 -7.34
CA ALA A 93 -15.26 10.95 -7.89
C ALA A 93 -15.39 9.43 -8.09
N ALA A 94 -14.33 8.77 -8.53
CA ALA A 94 -14.29 7.32 -8.72
C ALA A 94 -12.88 6.76 -8.50
N LEU A 95 -12.79 5.66 -7.75
CA LEU A 95 -11.60 4.83 -7.60
C LEU A 95 -12.01 3.36 -7.77
N GLN A 96 -11.48 2.69 -8.78
CA GLN A 96 -11.87 1.33 -9.14
C GLN A 96 -10.64 0.46 -9.20
N PHE A 97 -10.52 -0.51 -8.30
CA PHE A 97 -9.44 -1.48 -8.31
C PHE A 97 -9.81 -2.62 -9.24
N GLY A 98 -9.12 -2.70 -10.38
CA GLY A 98 -9.39 -3.64 -11.46
C GLY A 98 -10.30 -3.07 -12.54
N ARG A 99 -10.43 -3.83 -13.62
CA ARG A 99 -11.31 -3.58 -14.75
C ARG A 99 -11.84 -4.90 -15.32
N SER A 100 -13.07 -4.87 -15.85
CA SER A 100 -13.79 -6.05 -16.34
C SER A 100 -13.82 -6.19 -17.86
N ASP A 101 -13.37 -5.17 -18.60
CA ASP A 101 -13.25 -5.14 -20.07
C ASP A 101 -11.87 -5.58 -20.59
N GLY A 102 -10.99 -6.06 -19.70
CA GLY A 102 -9.69 -6.62 -20.02
C GLY A 102 -9.60 -8.13 -19.78
N THR A 103 -8.37 -8.61 -19.60
CA THR A 103 -8.07 -10.00 -19.22
C THR A 103 -8.49 -10.32 -17.78
N ALA A 104 -8.54 -11.60 -17.43
CA ALA A 104 -8.82 -12.04 -16.06
C ALA A 104 -7.85 -11.46 -15.02
N ALA A 105 -6.57 -11.31 -15.38
CA ALA A 105 -5.55 -10.72 -14.50
C ALA A 105 -5.82 -9.24 -14.18
N GLN A 106 -6.46 -8.50 -15.11
CA GLN A 106 -6.78 -7.08 -14.93
C GLN A 106 -8.02 -6.85 -14.06
N ARG A 107 -8.74 -7.91 -13.65
CA ARG A 107 -9.92 -7.79 -12.78
C ARG A 107 -9.59 -7.48 -11.33
N VAL A 108 -8.33 -7.62 -10.93
CA VAL A 108 -7.88 -7.34 -9.56
C VAL A 108 -6.62 -6.49 -9.61
N VAL A 109 -6.36 -5.83 -8.49
CA VAL A 109 -5.08 -5.16 -8.22
C VAL A 109 -4.39 -5.93 -7.11
N GLN A 110 -3.10 -6.20 -7.29
CA GLN A 110 -2.28 -6.88 -6.30
C GLN A 110 -1.67 -5.84 -5.37
N ILE A 111 -1.87 -6.00 -4.06
CA ILE A 111 -1.32 -5.13 -3.02
C ILE A 111 -0.49 -6.01 -2.08
N THR A 112 0.77 -5.63 -1.86
CA THR A 112 1.69 -6.37 -0.98
C THR A 112 1.98 -5.59 0.28
N ASN A 113 1.88 -6.29 1.41
CA ASN A 113 2.20 -5.82 2.75
C ASN A 113 1.56 -4.46 3.11
N PRO A 114 0.22 -4.38 3.22
CA PRO A 114 -0.44 -3.19 3.73
C PRO A 114 0.07 -2.83 5.13
N TYR A 115 0.14 -1.54 5.44
CA TYR A 115 0.59 -1.05 6.74
C TYR A 115 -0.17 0.19 7.19
N PHE A 116 -0.15 0.40 8.50
CA PHE A 116 -0.48 1.67 9.16
C PHE A 116 0.76 2.18 9.88
N GLU A 117 1.01 3.48 9.83
CA GLU A 117 2.13 4.11 10.52
C GLU A 117 1.66 5.36 11.24
N VAL A 118 1.87 5.39 12.55
CA VAL A 118 1.54 6.54 13.39
C VAL A 118 2.79 7.39 13.58
N VAL A 119 2.61 8.71 13.54
CA VAL A 119 3.68 9.70 13.67
C VAL A 119 3.50 10.44 14.98
N TYR A 120 4.58 10.53 15.75
CA TYR A 120 4.61 11.19 17.04
C TYR A 120 5.70 12.25 17.07
N ARG A 121 5.49 13.30 17.86
CA ARG A 121 6.54 14.24 18.25
C ARG A 121 6.89 14.00 19.71
N ASN A 122 8.19 13.88 20.00
CA ASN A 122 8.68 13.63 21.34
C ASN A 122 8.97 14.95 22.06
N GLY A 123 8.22 15.27 23.11
CA GLY A 123 8.45 16.44 23.96
C GLY A 123 9.45 16.20 25.10
N GLY A 124 10.31 15.19 25.00
CA GLY A 124 11.33 14.84 26.00
C GLY A 124 10.95 13.76 27.01
N ASN A 125 9.68 13.36 27.12
CA ASN A 125 9.24 12.18 27.88
C ASN A 125 7.90 11.61 27.35
N ALA A 126 7.47 10.47 27.89
CA ALA A 126 6.23 9.80 27.47
C ALA A 126 4.95 10.62 27.72
N ALA A 127 4.94 11.52 28.71
CA ALA A 127 3.79 12.36 29.03
C ALA A 127 3.64 13.57 28.09
N THR A 128 4.68 13.92 27.34
CA THR A 128 4.68 15.02 26.36
C THR A 128 4.71 14.52 24.91
N ARG A 129 4.48 13.22 24.68
CA ARG A 129 4.34 12.66 23.33
C ARG A 129 3.02 13.11 22.72
N GLU A 130 3.11 13.73 21.55
CA GLU A 130 1.96 14.17 20.77
C GLU A 130 1.84 13.33 19.50
N ILE A 131 0.63 12.84 19.21
CA ILE A 131 0.32 12.25 17.90
C ILE A 131 0.21 13.39 16.89
N VAL A 132 1.11 13.39 15.91
CA VAL A 132 1.15 14.37 14.81
C VAL A 132 0.24 13.92 13.68
N GLY A 133 0.06 12.62 13.52
CA GLY A 133 -0.86 12.07 12.53
C GLY A 133 -0.61 10.59 12.29
N MET A 134 -1.16 10.10 11.20
CA MET A 134 -0.98 8.72 10.77
C MET A 134 -1.04 8.62 9.26
N ARG A 135 -0.42 7.58 8.70
CA ARG A 135 -0.58 7.18 7.31
C ARG A 135 -0.94 5.72 7.20
N PHE A 136 -1.55 5.36 6.08
CA PHE A 136 -1.70 4.00 5.63
C PHE A 136 -1.13 3.88 4.23
N GLY A 137 -0.63 2.69 3.90
CA GLY A 137 -0.05 2.42 2.59
C GLY A 137 0.23 0.93 2.45
N PHE A 138 1.09 0.61 1.50
CA PHE A 138 1.54 -0.76 1.25
C PHE A 138 2.94 -0.70 0.61
N ASP A 139 3.68 -1.81 0.67
CA ASP A 139 5.02 -1.87 0.09
C ASP A 139 4.98 -1.83 -1.43
N SER A 140 3.95 -2.44 -2.03
CA SER A 140 3.76 -2.33 -3.47
C SER A 140 2.33 -2.57 -3.94
N ILE A 141 2.03 -2.04 -5.14
CA ILE A 141 0.77 -2.23 -5.85
C ILE A 141 1.01 -2.44 -7.35
N ALA A 142 0.32 -3.41 -7.95
CA ALA A 142 0.33 -3.66 -9.37
C ALA A 142 -1.08 -3.95 -9.92
N GLY A 143 -1.47 -3.24 -10.97
CA GLY A 143 -2.74 -3.49 -11.66
C GLY A 143 -3.34 -2.24 -12.29
N ASP A 144 -4.53 -2.43 -12.88
CA ASP A 144 -5.31 -1.36 -13.51
C ASP A 144 -6.27 -0.74 -12.52
N ILE A 145 -6.30 0.60 -12.49
CA ILE A 145 -7.10 1.36 -11.54
C ILE A 145 -7.87 2.44 -12.31
N GLY A 146 -9.19 2.37 -12.29
CA GLY A 146 -10.04 3.47 -12.72
C GLY A 146 -9.92 4.63 -11.74
N LEU A 147 -9.61 5.83 -12.21
CA LEU A 147 -9.34 6.98 -11.35
C LEU A 147 -9.95 8.25 -11.94
N LYS A 148 -10.79 8.92 -11.15
CA LYS A 148 -11.25 10.29 -11.41
C LYS A 148 -11.07 11.15 -10.18
N LEU A 149 -10.23 12.17 -10.30
CA LEU A 149 -9.94 13.14 -9.25
C LEU A 149 -10.63 14.46 -9.58
N ASN A 150 -11.22 15.09 -8.58
CA ASN A 150 -11.65 16.49 -8.66
C ASN A 150 -10.61 17.40 -7.99
N THR A 151 -10.02 16.94 -6.89
CA THR A 151 -8.99 17.67 -6.15
C THR A 151 -8.10 16.70 -5.37
N LEU A 152 -6.81 17.02 -5.30
CA LEU A 152 -5.80 16.23 -4.61
C LEU A 152 -4.88 17.15 -3.79
N SER A 153 -4.76 16.86 -2.50
CA SER A 153 -3.67 17.29 -1.65
C SER A 153 -2.66 16.18 -1.63
N GLY A 154 -1.53 16.36 -2.31
CA GLY A 154 -0.63 15.26 -2.49
C GLY A 154 0.53 15.50 -3.43
N SER A 155 1.40 14.51 -3.48
CA SER A 155 2.39 14.39 -4.53
C SER A 155 2.05 13.25 -5.46
N MET A 156 1.72 13.58 -6.71
CA MET A 156 1.32 12.60 -7.72
C MET A 156 2.04 12.87 -9.04
N LEU A 157 2.46 11.79 -9.69
CA LEU A 157 3.05 11.80 -11.02
C LEU A 157 2.39 10.71 -11.85
N ILE A 158 1.79 11.06 -12.99
CA ILE A 158 1.26 10.10 -13.97
C ILE A 158 1.87 10.41 -15.33
N ASP A 159 2.49 9.42 -15.94
CA ASP A 159 2.95 9.49 -17.32
C ASP A 159 1.78 9.21 -18.29
N GLY A 160 1.34 10.24 -19.02
CA GLY A 160 0.31 10.12 -20.05
C GLY A 160 0.85 9.81 -21.45
N GLY A 161 2.15 9.53 -21.59
CA GLY A 161 2.81 9.33 -22.88
C GLY A 161 2.68 10.56 -23.77
N ALA A 162 2.13 10.39 -24.97
CA ALA A 162 1.91 11.49 -25.91
C ALA A 162 0.97 12.59 -25.41
N ALA A 163 0.11 12.30 -24.41
CA ALA A 163 -0.76 13.29 -23.79
C ALA A 163 -0.02 14.21 -22.79
N GLY A 164 1.27 13.95 -22.54
CA GLY A 164 2.07 14.65 -21.55
C GLY A 164 1.91 14.05 -20.15
N THR A 165 2.59 14.68 -19.19
CA THR A 165 2.66 14.21 -17.80
C THR A 165 1.72 15.03 -16.93
N LEU A 166 1.06 14.36 -15.98
CA LEU A 166 0.38 14.99 -14.86
C LEU A 166 1.35 14.97 -13.68
N ASP A 167 1.84 16.13 -13.23
CA ASP A 167 2.78 16.21 -12.11
C ASP A 167 2.37 17.32 -11.14
N SER A 168 2.06 16.95 -9.91
CA SER A 168 1.72 17.89 -8.83
C SER A 168 2.90 18.80 -8.45
N ARG A 169 4.15 18.46 -8.79
CA ARG A 169 5.31 19.34 -8.55
C ARG A 169 5.31 20.58 -9.46
N GLY A 170 4.56 20.52 -10.56
CA GLY A 170 4.32 21.70 -11.40
C GLY A 170 3.32 22.68 -10.79
N ASP A 171 2.64 22.30 -9.69
CA ASP A 171 1.68 23.15 -9.02
C ASP A 171 2.38 24.22 -8.15
N PRO A 172 2.14 25.53 -8.38
CA PRO A 172 2.64 26.60 -7.52
C PRO A 172 2.16 26.49 -6.06
N GLY A 173 1.02 25.82 -5.84
CA GLY A 173 0.47 25.53 -4.51
C GLY A 173 1.12 24.33 -3.80
N GLY A 174 2.19 23.76 -4.36
CA GLY A 174 2.92 22.63 -3.80
C GLY A 174 2.10 21.35 -3.70
N GLY A 175 1.05 21.21 -4.53
CA GLY A 175 0.18 20.05 -4.53
C GLY A 175 -0.92 20.09 -3.46
N LYS A 176 -1.12 21.19 -2.72
CA LYS A 176 -2.20 21.32 -1.74
C LYS A 176 -3.51 21.71 -2.42
N ARG A 177 -4.56 20.89 -2.25
CA ARG A 177 -5.87 21.03 -2.93
C ARG A 177 -5.73 21.32 -4.43
N TRP A 178 -4.79 20.64 -5.07
CA TRP A 178 -4.53 20.77 -6.48
C TRP A 178 -5.67 20.19 -7.30
N ASP A 179 -6.15 20.92 -8.29
CA ASP A 179 -7.26 20.57 -9.18
C ASP A 179 -6.81 19.84 -10.46
N GLY A 180 -5.52 19.50 -10.55
CA GLY A 180 -4.94 18.88 -11.73
C GLY A 180 -4.51 19.85 -12.82
N ALA A 181 -4.68 21.17 -12.60
CA ALA A 181 -4.24 22.18 -13.56
C ALA A 181 -2.71 22.23 -13.63
N CYS A 182 -2.19 22.35 -14.85
CA CYS A 182 -0.76 22.43 -15.12
C CYS A 182 -0.48 23.46 -16.23
N THR A 183 0.74 24.00 -16.25
CA THR A 183 1.14 24.99 -17.25
C THR A 183 1.83 24.32 -18.44
N GLY A 184 1.31 24.54 -19.66
CA GLY A 184 1.89 23.99 -20.89
C GLY A 184 1.16 22.74 -21.41
N THR A 185 1.87 21.89 -22.15
CA THR A 185 1.33 20.63 -22.68
C THR A 185 1.47 19.54 -21.64
N CYS A 186 0.38 19.24 -20.93
CA CYS A 186 0.37 18.31 -19.81
C CYS A 186 -1.00 17.63 -19.70
N LEU A 187 -1.01 16.47 -19.05
CA LEU A 187 -2.22 15.71 -18.77
C LEU A 187 -2.95 16.35 -17.58
N ASN A 188 -4.25 16.59 -17.70
CA ASN A 188 -5.09 17.14 -16.62
C ASN A 188 -5.98 16.05 -16.00
N PHE A 189 -6.54 16.30 -14.80
CA PHE A 189 -7.43 15.35 -14.12
C PHE A 189 -8.64 14.91 -14.94
N ASN A 190 -9.23 15.82 -15.73
CA ASN A 190 -10.38 15.49 -16.59
C ASN A 190 -10.03 14.49 -17.72
N GLN A 191 -8.75 14.35 -18.06
CA GLN A 191 -8.24 13.42 -19.06
C GLN A 191 -7.81 12.09 -18.45
N VAL A 192 -7.54 12.05 -17.14
CA VAL A 192 -7.26 10.79 -16.43
C VAL A 192 -8.57 10.02 -16.27
N GLY A 193 -8.69 8.89 -16.95
CA GLY A 193 -9.80 7.94 -16.76
C GLY A 193 -9.38 6.65 -16.06
N ALA A 194 -8.14 6.21 -16.29
CA ALA A 194 -7.55 5.09 -15.59
C ALA A 194 -6.02 5.14 -15.65
N ILE A 195 -5.40 4.51 -14.66
CA ILE A 195 -3.97 4.35 -14.53
C ILE A 195 -3.59 2.88 -14.41
N ARG A 196 -2.38 2.56 -14.83
CA ARG A 196 -1.67 1.34 -14.49
C ARG A 196 -0.69 1.70 -13.37
N ALA A 197 -0.79 0.97 -12.26
CA ALA A 197 0.25 0.95 -11.24
C ALA A 197 1.25 -0.17 -11.54
N GLY A 198 2.53 0.18 -11.56
CA GLY A 198 3.63 -0.70 -11.96
C GLY A 198 3.95 -0.64 -13.46
N ASP A 199 5.08 -1.22 -13.83
CA ASP A 199 5.59 -1.29 -15.20
C ASP A 199 6.35 -2.61 -15.44
N ALA A 200 7.09 -2.71 -16.54
CA ALA A 200 7.92 -3.89 -16.84
C ALA A 200 9.03 -4.13 -15.80
N ASN A 201 9.39 -3.12 -15.01
CA ASN A 201 10.41 -3.20 -13.97
C ASN A 201 9.80 -3.53 -12.58
N GLY A 202 8.49 -3.80 -12.51
CA GLY A 202 7.79 -4.28 -11.32
C GLY A 202 6.67 -3.35 -10.82
N PRO A 203 6.13 -3.60 -9.61
CA PRO A 203 5.01 -2.85 -9.06
C PRO A 203 5.39 -1.40 -8.73
N SER A 204 4.38 -0.55 -8.52
CA SER A 204 4.52 0.77 -7.90
C SER A 204 4.75 0.61 -6.39
N ARG A 205 5.66 1.40 -5.80
CA ARG A 205 6.18 1.14 -4.43
C ARG A 205 6.01 2.28 -3.44
N ASP A 206 5.39 3.39 -3.84
CA ASP A 206 5.40 4.61 -3.04
C ASP A 206 4.01 5.14 -2.67
N PHE A 207 2.96 4.35 -2.88
CA PHE A 207 1.62 4.77 -2.48
C PHE A 207 1.46 4.81 -0.96
N TRP A 208 0.96 5.93 -0.46
CA TRP A 208 0.38 6.04 0.88
C TRP A 208 -0.51 7.27 0.98
N MET A 209 -1.37 7.26 1.99
CA MET A 209 -2.25 8.36 2.34
C MET A 209 -2.10 8.68 3.82
N ALA A 210 -2.07 9.96 4.17
CA ALA A 210 -1.84 10.45 5.52
C ALA A 210 -2.91 11.45 5.95
N VAL A 211 -3.11 11.55 7.26
CA VAL A 211 -3.80 12.66 7.92
C VAL A 211 -2.85 13.23 8.97
N LEU A 212 -2.57 14.53 8.87
CA LEU A 212 -1.48 15.18 9.61
C LEU A 212 -1.93 16.50 10.24
N LYS A 213 -1.46 16.77 11.46
CA LYS A 213 -1.63 18.07 12.14
C LYS A 213 -0.61 19.10 11.67
N THR A 214 0.61 18.67 11.35
CA THR A 214 1.70 19.52 10.87
C THR A 214 2.41 18.83 9.71
N PRO A 215 3.21 19.57 8.91
CA PRO A 215 3.99 18.95 7.85
C PRO A 215 4.94 17.86 8.38
N VAL A 216 5.06 16.76 7.64
CA VAL A 216 5.93 15.61 7.98
C VAL A 216 6.71 15.16 6.75
N GLN A 217 8.02 15.02 6.89
CA GLN A 217 8.88 14.38 5.89
C GLN A 217 9.00 12.89 6.19
N PHE A 218 8.29 12.06 5.43
CA PHE A 218 8.40 10.61 5.54
C PHE A 218 9.68 10.09 4.88
N ALA A 219 10.19 8.97 5.39
CA ALA A 219 11.29 8.24 4.76
C ALA A 219 10.88 7.67 3.40
N ALA A 220 11.88 7.47 2.52
CA ALA A 220 11.68 6.77 1.26
C ALA A 220 11.27 5.30 1.52
N PRO A 221 10.42 4.70 0.67
CA PRO A 221 10.01 3.30 0.82
C PRO A 221 11.19 2.32 0.85
N ASN A 222 12.26 2.63 0.12
CA ASN A 222 13.53 1.91 0.16
C ASN A 222 14.69 2.86 -0.23
N PRO A 223 15.96 2.48 0.03
CA PRO A 223 17.12 3.34 -0.23
C PRO A 223 17.36 3.67 -1.72
N ALA A 224 16.78 2.91 -2.65
CA ALA A 224 16.91 3.14 -4.09
C ALA A 224 15.85 4.10 -4.64
N MET A 225 14.92 4.57 -3.79
CA MET A 225 13.86 5.50 -4.16
C MET A 225 14.18 6.93 -3.71
N PRO A 226 13.75 7.95 -4.47
CA PRO A 226 13.86 9.33 -4.03
C PRO A 226 13.04 9.55 -2.76
N LEU A 227 13.46 10.52 -1.95
CA LEU A 227 12.70 10.96 -0.80
C LEU A 227 11.34 11.53 -1.28
N PRO A 228 10.21 11.14 -0.66
CA PRO A 228 8.91 11.74 -0.96
C PRO A 228 8.89 13.24 -0.68
N ASP A 229 7.97 13.98 -1.30
CA ASP A 229 7.78 15.39 -0.94
C ASP A 229 7.23 15.52 0.49
N VAL A 230 7.48 16.65 1.15
CA VAL A 230 6.97 16.92 2.50
C VAL A 230 5.44 16.90 2.49
N ALA A 231 4.86 15.95 3.22
CA ALA A 231 3.42 15.84 3.38
C ALA A 231 2.90 17.02 4.21
N GLN A 232 1.96 17.79 3.68
CA GLN A 232 1.41 18.95 4.38
C GLN A 232 0.33 18.55 5.39
N ALA A 233 0.00 19.45 6.31
CA ALA A 233 -1.12 19.26 7.25
C ALA A 233 -2.45 19.06 6.52
N GLY A 234 -3.38 18.34 7.14
CA GLY A 234 -4.64 17.87 6.55
C GLY A 234 -4.49 16.45 5.99
N PHE A 235 -5.32 16.10 5.00
CA PHE A 235 -5.14 14.86 4.24
C PHE A 235 -4.09 15.06 3.15
N TRP A 236 -3.25 14.05 2.96
CA TRP A 236 -2.19 14.05 1.96
C TRP A 236 -2.07 12.67 1.31
N MET A 237 -1.84 12.62 0.01
CA MET A 237 -1.58 11.37 -0.72
C MET A 237 -0.24 11.46 -1.44
N ASN A 238 0.54 10.40 -1.42
CA ASN A 238 1.72 10.25 -2.28
C ASN A 238 1.51 9.08 -3.23
N TRP A 239 1.78 9.29 -4.51
CA TRP A 239 1.84 8.23 -5.50
C TRP A 239 2.54 8.71 -6.76
N ARG A 240 3.84 8.43 -6.88
CA ARG A 240 4.65 8.92 -8.01
C ARG A 240 5.39 7.82 -8.75
N ASP A 241 5.60 6.68 -8.10
CA ASP A 241 6.35 5.57 -8.67
C ASP A 241 5.48 4.80 -9.67
N ARG A 242 5.93 4.75 -10.92
CA ARG A 242 5.40 3.84 -11.95
C ARG A 242 3.89 3.93 -12.12
N LEU A 243 3.40 5.14 -12.34
CA LEU A 243 2.04 5.37 -12.79
C LEU A 243 2.02 5.79 -14.25
N THR A 244 1.29 5.03 -15.06
CA THR A 244 1.06 5.36 -16.46
C THR A 244 -0.43 5.47 -16.74
N ALA A 245 -0.85 6.45 -17.52
CA ALA A 245 -2.24 6.58 -17.92
C ALA A 245 -2.59 5.48 -18.93
N LEU A 246 -3.67 4.74 -18.68
CA LEU A 246 -4.20 3.77 -19.65
C LEU A 246 -5.00 4.46 -20.76
N ASN A 247 -5.52 5.65 -20.46
CA ASN A 247 -6.18 6.52 -21.42
C ASN A 247 -6.00 7.98 -21.00
N ALA A 248 -6.14 8.89 -21.96
CA ALA A 248 -6.14 10.34 -21.77
C ALA A 248 -7.49 10.96 -22.16
N THR A 249 -8.58 10.19 -22.05
CA THR A 249 -9.93 10.58 -22.49
C THR A 249 -10.89 10.84 -21.33
N GLY A 250 -10.45 10.62 -20.08
CA GLY A 250 -11.31 10.70 -18.90
C GLY A 250 -12.33 9.56 -18.81
N ALA A 251 -12.21 8.53 -19.66
CA ALA A 251 -13.10 7.39 -19.67
C ALA A 251 -12.72 6.39 -18.58
N LEU A 252 -13.65 6.13 -17.65
CA LEU A 252 -13.47 5.08 -16.66
C LEU A 252 -13.75 3.71 -17.29
N PRO A 253 -12.85 2.73 -17.15
CA PRO A 253 -13.16 1.36 -17.54
C PRO A 253 -14.24 0.79 -16.62
N PRO A 254 -15.10 -0.13 -17.11
CA PRO A 254 -16.01 -0.84 -16.24
C PRO A 254 -15.22 -1.72 -15.26
N ASN A 255 -15.67 -1.80 -14.01
CA ASN A 255 -15.15 -2.74 -13.02
C ASN A 255 -16.30 -3.51 -12.37
N LEU A 256 -16.77 -4.52 -13.09
CA LEU A 256 -17.91 -5.35 -12.68
C LEU A 256 -17.43 -6.65 -12.02
N LEU A 257 -18.23 -7.13 -11.06
CA LEU A 257 -18.05 -8.45 -10.47
C LEU A 257 -18.06 -9.54 -11.56
N ALA A 258 -17.30 -10.61 -11.34
CA ALA A 258 -17.32 -11.76 -12.23
C ALA A 258 -18.74 -12.33 -12.33
N GLY A 259 -19.25 -12.49 -13.56
CA GLY A 259 -20.59 -13.02 -13.82
C GLY A 259 -21.73 -11.99 -13.90
N VAL A 260 -21.48 -10.70 -13.63
CA VAL A 260 -22.49 -9.64 -13.82
C VAL A 260 -22.20 -8.93 -15.14
N ALA A 261 -23.06 -9.13 -16.15
CA ALA A 261 -22.98 -8.39 -17.40
C ALA A 261 -23.30 -6.90 -17.15
N ALA A 262 -22.65 -6.00 -17.89
CA ALA A 262 -23.01 -4.59 -17.87
C ALA A 262 -24.49 -4.45 -18.27
N ALA A 263 -25.31 -3.87 -17.40
CA ALA A 263 -26.66 -3.46 -17.79
C ALA A 263 -26.53 -2.45 -18.94
N LYS A 264 -27.11 -2.79 -20.10
CA LYS A 264 -27.18 -1.91 -21.27
C LYS A 264 -28.06 -0.71 -20.98
#